data_AF-A0A529HNI7-F1
#
_entry.id   AF-A0A529HNI7-F1
#
_cell.length_a   1.000
_cell.length_b   1.000
_cell.length_c   1.000
_cell.angle_alpha   90.00
_cell.angle_beta   90.00
_cell.angle_gamma   90.00
#
_symmetry.space_group_name_H-M   'P 1'
#
loop_
_entity.id
_entity.type
_entity.pdbx_description
1 polymer ?
#
loop_
_entity_poly.entity_id
_entity_poly.type
_entity_poly.pdbx_seq_one_letter_code
_entity_poly.pdbx_strand_id
1 'polypeptide(L)' 'LKKRQEMLSAVRRGDTVVTGGGFVGKVTKVIDDHELEIDLGGGTKVTALRSTISDVRVKGEPVANQNAKK' A
#
# COMPACT_ATOMS: atom_id res chain seq x y z
N LEU A 1 0.01 -18.08 -1.08
CA LEU A 1 -0.52 -17.53 0.20
C LEU A 1 0.55 -16.79 1.03
N LYS A 2 1.79 -17.29 1.17
CA LYS A 2 2.86 -16.60 1.91
C LYS A 2 3.25 -15.20 1.37
N LYS A 3 3.25 -15.03 0.04
CA LYS A 3 3.61 -13.76 -0.62
C LYS A 3 2.79 -12.54 -0.16
N ARG A 4 1.53 -12.70 0.27
CA ARG A 4 0.71 -11.56 0.68
C ARG A 4 1.14 -10.96 2.01
N GLN A 5 1.54 -11.79 2.99
CA GLN A 5 2.03 -11.29 4.27
C GLN A 5 3.40 -10.62 4.14
N GLU A 6 4.27 -11.17 3.30
CA GLU A 6 5.61 -10.60 3.05
C GLU A 6 5.53 -9.23 2.37
N MET A 7 4.63 -9.07 1.38
CA MET A 7 4.40 -7.77 0.73
C MET A 7 3.85 -6.71 1.69
N LEU A 8 2.97 -7.10 2.61
CA LEU A 8 2.43 -6.18 3.61
C LEU A 8 3.51 -5.73 4.60
N SER A 9 4.39 -6.64 5.03
CA SER A 9 5.49 -6.33 5.95
C SER A 9 6.54 -5.38 5.34
N ALA A 10 6.71 -5.43 4.01
CA ALA A 10 7.66 -4.61 3.28
C ALA A 10 7.25 -3.14 3.08
N VAL A 11 6.02 -2.74 3.45
CA VAL A 11 5.55 -1.34 3.29
C VAL A 11 6.38 -0.38 4.12
N ARG A 12 6.96 0.63 3.48
CA ARG A 12 7.79 1.67 4.08
C ARG A 12 7.31 3.07 3.67
N ARG A 13 7.81 4.08 4.38
CA ARG A 13 7.60 5.49 4.02
C ARG A 13 8.13 5.75 2.61
N GLY A 14 7.32 6.39 1.78
CA GLY A 14 7.64 6.66 0.38
C GLY A 14 7.04 5.68 -0.61
N ASP A 15 6.53 4.53 -0.14
CA ASP A 15 5.88 3.55 -1.00
C ASP A 15 4.51 4.05 -1.46
N THR A 16 4.13 3.67 -2.68
CA THR A 16 2.77 3.86 -3.14
C THR A 16 1.98 2.60 -2.80
N VAL A 17 0.86 2.73 -2.12
CA VAL A 17 0.03 1.60 -1.72
C VAL A 17 -1.34 1.72 -2.35
N VAL A 18 -1.95 0.56 -2.62
CA VAL A 18 -3.32 0.43 -3.08
C VAL A 18 -4.13 -0.17 -1.95
N THR A 19 -5.14 0.54 -1.46
CA THR A 19 -6.05 0.03 -0.44
C THR A 19 -7.17 -0.78 -1.09
N GLY A 20 -7.80 -1.68 -0.33
CA GLY A 20 -8.89 -2.54 -0.80
C GLY A 20 -10.16 -1.80 -1.23
N GLY A 21 -10.25 -0.49 -1.00
CA GLY A 21 -11.30 0.37 -1.53
C GLY A 21 -11.02 0.91 -2.94
N GLY A 22 -9.89 0.55 -3.56
CA GLY A 22 -9.49 1.07 -4.87
C GLY A 22 -8.76 2.42 -4.81
N PHE A 23 -8.35 2.86 -3.62
CA PHE A 23 -7.60 4.09 -3.45
C PHE A 23 -6.10 3.84 -3.62
N VAL A 24 -5.43 4.76 -4.30
CA VAL A 24 -3.98 4.75 -4.46
C VAL A 24 -3.43 5.97 -3.74
N GLY A 25 -2.44 5.76 -2.87
CA GLY A 25 -1.80 6.86 -2.17
C GLY A 25 -0.37 6.54 -1.77
N LYS A 26 0.36 7.56 -1.36
CA LYS A 26 1.76 7.45 -0.93
C LYS A 26 1.85 7.42 0.58
N VAL A 27 2.57 6.46 1.13
CA VAL A 27 2.81 6.37 2.58
C VAL A 27 3.69 7.56 3.01
N THR A 28 3.12 8.45 3.80
CA THR A 28 3.83 9.60 4.39
C THR A 28 4.47 9.22 5.72
N LYS A 29 3.76 8.41 6.50
CA LYS A 29 4.19 8.01 7.84
C LYS A 29 3.65 6.64 8.18
N VAL A 30 4.53 5.79 8.70
CA VAL A 30 4.11 4.57 9.39
C VAL A 30 3.85 4.99 10.83
N ILE A 31 2.62 4.81 11.32
CA ILE A 31 2.24 5.14 12.69
C ILE A 31 2.65 3.97 13.57
N ASP A 32 2.22 2.77 13.20
CA ASP A 32 2.59 1.51 13.83
C ASP A 32 2.58 0.36 12.80
N ASP A 33 2.70 -0.90 13.25
CA ASP A 33 2.70 -2.10 12.39
C ASP A 33 1.33 -2.44 11.79
N HIS A 34 0.26 -1.83 12.29
CA HIS A 34 -1.13 -2.00 11.87
C HIS A 34 -1.69 -0.79 11.11
N GLU A 35 -1.18 0.43 11.33
CA GLU A 35 -1.70 1.70 10.83
C GLU A 35 -0.63 2.51 10.09
N LEU A 36 -1.05 3.03 8.93
CA LEU A 36 -0.20 3.79 8.01
C LEU A 36 -0.93 5.08 7.64
N GLU A 37 -0.24 6.21 7.73
CA GLU A 37 -0.70 7.46 7.13
C GLU A 37 -0.34 7.44 5.64
N ILE A 38 -1.37 7.60 4.82
CA ILE A 38 -1.29 7.62 3.36
C ILE A 38 -1.81 8.97 2.87
N ASP A 39 -1.08 9.59 1.97
CA ASP A 39 -1.51 10.77 1.22
C ASP A 39 -2.14 10.32 -0.10
N LEU A 40 -3.42 10.63 -0.28
CA LEU A 40 -4.20 10.31 -1.49
C LEU A 40 -4.03 11.37 -2.59
N GLY A 41 -3.28 12.42 -2.33
CA GLY A 41 -3.13 13.60 -3.17
C GLY A 41 -3.93 14.79 -2.65
N GLY A 42 -3.53 15.99 -3.08
CA GLY A 42 -4.24 17.23 -2.75
C GLY A 42 -4.18 17.64 -1.28
N GLY A 43 -3.21 17.12 -0.51
CA GLY A 43 -3.08 17.38 0.93
C GLY A 43 -4.00 16.54 1.81
N THR A 44 -4.71 15.57 1.22
CA THR A 44 -5.58 14.66 1.97
C THR A 44 -4.77 13.51 2.55
N LYS A 45 -4.52 13.57 3.86
CA LYS A 45 -3.87 12.50 4.62
C LYS A 45 -4.92 11.66 5.32
N VAL A 46 -4.85 10.35 5.14
CA VAL A 46 -5.75 9.39 5.78
C VAL A 46 -4.94 8.31 6.48
N THR A 47 -5.44 7.86 7.62
CA THR A 47 -4.91 6.67 8.28
C THR A 47 -5.62 5.45 7.73
N ALA A 48 -4.84 4.49 7.22
CA ALA A 48 -5.34 3.23 6.72
C ALA A 48 -4.70 2.06 7.46
N LEU A 49 -5.49 1.02 7.64
CA LEU A 49 -5.03 -0.22 8.25
C LEU A 49 -4.20 -1.02 7.23
N ARG A 50 -3.05 -1.52 7.66
CA ARG A 50 -2.14 -2.37 6.88
C ARG A 50 -2.84 -3.63 6.37
N SER A 51 -3.79 -4.16 7.15
CA SER A 51 -4.64 -5.31 6.76
C SER A 51 -5.54 -5.02 5.54
N THR A 52 -5.85 -3.74 5.29
CA THR A 52 -6.69 -3.30 4.16
C THR A 52 -5.86 -2.97 2.92
N ILE A 53 -4.54 -3.02 2.99
CA ILE A 53 -3.68 -2.84 1.81
C ILE A 53 -3.81 -4.07 0.92
N SER A 54 -4.14 -3.81 -0.35
CA SER A 54 -4.28 -4.84 -1.37
C SER A 54 -2.97 -5.05 -2.11
N ASP A 55 -2.30 -3.95 -2.46
CA ASP A 55 -1.04 -3.98 -3.21
C ASP A 55 -0.08 -2.87 -2.76
N VAL A 56 1.21 -3.12 -2.92
CA VAL A 56 2.30 -2.17 -2.65
C VAL A 56 3.06 -1.95 -3.95
N ARG A 57 3.01 -0.74 -4.48
CA ARG A 57 3.74 -0.28 -5.66
C ARG A 57 4.96 0.54 -5.21
N VAL A 58 6.13 -0.08 -5.25
CA VAL A 58 7.40 0.60 -4.99
C VAL A 58 7.89 1.22 -6.30
N LYS A 59 8.43 2.45 -6.25
CA LYS A 59 9.06 3.10 -7.42
C LYS A 59 10.47 2.52 -7.59
N GLY A 60 10.54 1.32 -8.14
CA GLY A 60 11.72 0.48 -8.33
C GLY A 60 11.23 -0.97 -8.43
N GLU A 61 11.12 -1.46 -9.67
CA GLU A 61 10.35 -2.63 -10.17
C GLU A 61 10.44 -3.96 -9.37
N PRO A 62 9.55 -4.96 -9.60
CA PRO A 62 8.36 -4.98 -10.45
C PRO A 62 7.04 -5.26 -9.68
N VAL A 63 5.96 -4.78 -10.27
CA VAL A 63 4.57 -5.11 -9.96
C VAL A 63 4.30 -6.60 -10.20
N ALA A 64 4.43 -7.41 -9.15
CA ALA A 64 4.03 -8.82 -9.18
C ALA A 64 2.58 -8.99 -8.68
N ASN A 65 1.58 -8.73 -9.54
CA ASN A 65 0.56 -9.72 -9.91
C ASN A 65 -0.64 -9.12 -10.65
N GLN A 66 -0.82 -9.61 -11.89
CA GLN A 66 -1.99 -10.36 -12.34
C GLN A 66 -3.38 -9.85 -11.91
N ASN A 67 -3.93 -8.93 -12.67
CA ASN A 67 -5.39 -8.84 -12.84
C ASN A 67 -5.80 -8.47 -14.27
N ALA A 68 -5.12 -9.05 -15.26
CA ALA A 68 -5.64 -9.10 -16.62
C ALA A 68 -6.54 -10.33 -16.74
N LYS A 69 -7.84 -10.14 -16.46
CA LYS A 69 -8.92 -11.06 -16.79
C LYS A 69 -8.77 -11.54 -18.24
N LYS A 70 -8.84 -12.85 -18.45
CA LYS A 70 -9.38 -13.44 -19.66
C LYS A 70 -10.51 -14.37 -19.25
#